data_AF-A0A945M5R6-F1
#
_entry.id   AF-A0A945M5R6-F1
#
_cell.length_a   1.000
_cell.length_b   1.000
_cell.length_c   1.000
_cell.angle_alpha   90.00
_cell.angle_beta   90.00
_cell.angle_gamma   90.00
#
_symmetry.space_group_name_H-M   'P 1'
#
loop_
_entity.id
_entity.type
_entity.pdbx_description
1 polymer ?
#
loop_
_entity_poly.entity_id
_entity_poly.type
_entity_poly.pdbx_seq_one_letter_code
_entity_poly.pdbx_strand_id
1 'polypeptide(L)'
;IRRAGDVVPEVINAIHNKRPENARKYMMPTSCPVCRSKLIKELGEVVLRCNAGMDCKAQKKQSLMHFCSRKAMGIDGLGEKIIDQLIEVNLINTFSDIYKIKKDQLTGLERFAEKSAENLIKSIEKSKKTTLGKFIYSLGIRNIGEATSADIAKHFGSIDNIIEQDEDSLQQVDDIGPTVAKSIGKYFSNERNKKQIISLVEQGIVWDEIESLDRHANSKLNGLTFVLTGTLKSLKREEAKSLIQNCGGKVVGSVSKKTSYLVAGEEAGSKLNNAIALNVQVISEDEFINLTKDTE
;
A
#
# COMPACT_ATOMS: atom_id res chain seq x y z
N ILE A 1 -5.79 -12.22 38.80
CA ILE A 1 -6.47 -11.60 37.65
C ILE A 1 -7.23 -10.36 38.12
N ARG A 2 -7.35 -9.32 37.30
CA ARG A 2 -8.27 -8.18 37.54
C ARG A 2 -9.00 -7.82 36.25
N ARG A 3 -10.01 -6.95 36.33
CA ARG A 3 -10.63 -6.33 35.16
C ARG A 3 -9.95 -4.99 34.89
N ALA A 4 -9.41 -4.80 33.69
CA ALA A 4 -8.97 -3.50 33.22
C ALA A 4 -10.20 -2.71 32.74
N GLY A 5 -10.50 -1.58 33.38
CA GLY A 5 -11.58 -0.67 32.99
C GLY A 5 -12.95 -1.35 32.80
N ASP A 6 -13.30 -2.28 33.70
CA ASP A 6 -14.53 -3.10 33.72
C ASP A 6 -14.79 -4.05 32.53
N VAL A 7 -13.95 -4.08 31.49
CA VAL A 7 -14.25 -4.82 30.24
C VAL A 7 -13.42 -6.10 30.06
N VAL A 8 -12.08 -6.03 30.17
CA VAL A 8 -11.19 -7.14 29.79
C VAL A 8 -10.46 -7.71 31.01
N PRO A 9 -10.58 -9.02 31.30
CA PRO A 9 -9.77 -9.66 32.33
C PRO A 9 -8.29 -9.70 31.95
N GLU A 10 -7.42 -9.30 32.86
CA GLU A 10 -5.96 -9.37 32.69
C GLU A 10 -5.25 -10.12 33.82
N VAL A 11 -4.14 -10.76 33.47
CA VAL A 11 -3.26 -11.46 34.41
C VAL A 11 -2.25 -10.46 34.97
N ILE A 12 -2.36 -10.14 36.26
CA ILE A 12 -1.41 -9.25 36.94
C ILE A 12 -0.08 -9.98 37.17
N ASN A 13 -0.15 -11.14 37.82
CA ASN A 13 1.00 -11.94 38.21
C ASN A 13 0.59 -13.40 38.46
N ALA A 14 1.59 -14.28 38.46
CA ALA A 14 1.42 -15.66 38.90
C ALA A 14 1.64 -15.77 40.42
N ILE A 15 0.89 -16.66 41.08
CA ILE A 15 1.05 -16.96 42.51
C ILE A 15 2.02 -18.15 42.63
N HIS A 16 3.32 -17.85 42.74
CA HIS A 16 4.38 -18.86 42.62
C HIS A 16 4.33 -19.95 43.70
N ASN A 17 3.92 -19.63 44.93
CA ASN A 17 3.79 -20.60 46.03
C ASN A 17 2.59 -21.55 45.90
N LYS A 18 1.72 -21.34 44.89
CA LYS A 18 0.63 -22.26 44.53
C LYS A 18 0.88 -22.97 43.20
N ARG A 19 2.13 -22.98 42.71
CA ARG A 19 2.48 -23.68 41.47
C ARG A 19 2.36 -25.20 41.67
N PRO A 20 1.53 -25.91 40.90
CA PRO A 20 1.45 -27.36 40.99
C PRO A 20 2.69 -28.02 40.39
N GLU A 21 3.05 -29.22 40.86
CA GLU A 21 4.23 -29.96 40.38
C GLU A 21 4.15 -30.32 38.90
N ASN A 22 2.93 -30.53 38.38
CA ASN A 22 2.68 -30.87 36.97
C ASN A 22 2.56 -29.65 36.04
N ALA A 23 2.96 -28.44 36.49
CA ALA A 23 2.91 -27.24 35.67
C ALA A 23 3.79 -27.35 34.42
N ARG A 24 3.21 -27.11 33.24
CA ARG A 24 3.92 -27.15 31.96
C ARG A 24 4.38 -25.75 31.54
N LYS A 25 5.57 -25.66 30.95
CA LYS A 25 6.07 -24.42 30.34
C LYS A 25 5.21 -24.08 29.11
N TYR A 26 4.69 -22.86 29.04
CA TYR A 26 4.05 -22.36 27.83
C TYR A 26 5.10 -22.12 26.74
N MET A 27 4.85 -22.66 25.56
CA MET A 27 5.68 -22.49 24.38
C MET A 27 4.90 -21.69 23.35
N MET A 28 5.49 -20.61 22.85
CA MET A 28 4.90 -19.86 21.74
C MET A 28 4.78 -20.77 20.51
N PRO A 29 3.67 -20.68 19.74
CA PRO A 29 3.52 -21.46 18.53
C PRO A 29 4.59 -21.08 17.51
N THR A 30 5.08 -22.06 16.75
CA THR A 30 6.02 -21.84 15.64
C THR A 30 5.30 -21.69 14.29
N SER A 31 4.07 -22.18 14.22
CA SER A 31 3.20 -22.17 13.05
C SER A 31 1.85 -21.56 13.39
N CYS A 32 1.25 -20.89 12.40
CA CYS A 32 -0.07 -20.30 12.56
C CYS A 32 -1.11 -21.39 12.87
N PRO A 33 -1.93 -21.24 13.92
CA PRO A 33 -2.95 -22.25 14.26
C PRO A 33 -4.06 -22.35 13.20
N VAL A 34 -4.16 -21.39 12.28
CA VAL A 34 -5.20 -21.34 11.24
C VAL A 34 -4.68 -21.87 9.90
N CYS A 35 -3.61 -21.28 9.36
CA CYS A 35 -3.09 -21.63 8.03
C CYS A 35 -1.80 -22.47 8.06
N ARG A 36 -1.26 -22.77 9.24
CA ARG A 36 0.00 -23.51 9.45
C ARG A 36 1.28 -22.87 8.91
N SER A 37 1.20 -21.69 8.29
CA SER A 37 2.37 -20.91 7.85
C SER A 37 3.29 -20.57 9.02
N LYS A 38 4.60 -20.48 8.74
CA LYS A 38 5.62 -20.11 9.74
C LYS A 38 5.31 -18.74 10.34
N LEU A 39 5.35 -18.66 11.66
CA LEU A 39 5.18 -17.39 12.36
C LEU A 39 6.51 -16.62 12.39
N ILE A 40 6.42 -15.30 12.26
CA ILE A 40 7.56 -14.38 12.22
C ILE A 40 7.39 -13.35 13.32
N LYS A 41 8.45 -13.13 14.08
CA LYS A 41 8.60 -12.00 15.01
C LYS A 41 9.70 -11.12 14.42
N GLU A 42 9.32 -9.94 13.96
CA GLU A 42 10.30 -9.00 13.38
C GLU A 42 11.24 -8.48 14.47
N LEU A 43 12.47 -8.15 14.07
CA LEU A 43 13.48 -7.64 14.98
C LEU A 43 12.98 -6.35 15.64
N GLY A 44 13.08 -6.26 16.97
CA GLY A 44 12.61 -5.11 17.74
C GLY A 44 11.12 -5.12 18.07
N GLU A 45 10.33 -6.04 17.52
CA GLU A 45 8.89 -6.12 17.82
C GLU A 45 8.56 -7.14 18.90
N VAL A 46 7.47 -6.90 19.63
CA VAL A 46 7.00 -7.82 20.68
C VAL A 46 6.04 -8.90 20.15
N VAL A 47 5.31 -8.61 19.07
CA VAL A 47 4.21 -9.44 18.57
C VAL A 47 4.69 -10.46 17.54
N LEU A 48 4.28 -11.72 17.73
CA LEU A 48 4.46 -12.80 16.76
C LEU A 48 3.30 -12.78 15.75
N ARG A 49 3.59 -12.80 14.45
CA ARG A 49 2.56 -12.70 13.39
C ARG A 49 2.67 -13.79 12.34
N CYS A 50 1.52 -14.11 11.76
CA CYS A 50 1.42 -14.87 10.52
C CYS A 50 1.67 -13.92 9.34
N ASN A 51 2.46 -14.35 8.36
CA ASN A 51 2.83 -13.54 7.18
C ASN A 51 2.11 -13.99 5.90
N ALA A 52 1.15 -14.90 6.00
CA ALA A 52 0.44 -15.45 4.85
C ALA A 52 -0.60 -14.49 4.23
N GLY A 53 -0.91 -13.36 4.88
CA GLY A 53 -1.85 -12.36 4.33
C GLY A 53 -3.20 -12.98 3.97
N MET A 54 -3.66 -12.69 2.75
CA MET A 54 -4.92 -13.21 2.20
C MET A 54 -4.96 -14.74 2.04
N ASP A 55 -3.81 -15.44 2.11
CA ASP A 55 -3.78 -16.91 2.08
C ASP A 55 -4.16 -17.54 3.44
N CYS A 56 -4.22 -16.75 4.52
CA CYS A 56 -4.70 -17.20 5.84
C CYS A 56 -6.18 -16.85 6.03
N LYS A 57 -7.06 -17.84 6.27
CA LYS A 57 -8.52 -17.62 6.47
C LYS A 57 -8.81 -16.52 7.50
N ALA A 58 -8.08 -16.49 8.62
CA ALA A 58 -8.28 -15.49 9.67
C ALA A 58 -7.87 -14.08 9.24
N GLN A 59 -6.76 -13.94 8.50
CA GLN A 59 -6.33 -12.64 8.00
C GLN A 59 -7.20 -12.18 6.83
N LYS A 60 -7.54 -13.07 5.89
CA LYS A 60 -8.51 -12.79 4.81
C LYS A 60 -9.82 -12.21 5.35
N LYS A 61 -10.42 -12.89 6.34
CA LYS A 61 -11.62 -12.42 7.02
C LYS A 61 -11.44 -11.01 7.59
N GLN A 62 -10.39 -10.79 8.37
CA GLN A 62 -10.13 -9.49 9.01
C GLN A 62 -9.81 -8.39 8.00
N SER A 63 -9.09 -8.70 6.93
CA SER A 63 -8.79 -7.76 5.84
C SER A 63 -10.06 -7.35 5.10
N LEU A 64 -10.96 -8.29 4.79
CA LEU A 64 -12.26 -7.99 4.18
C LEU A 64 -13.15 -7.18 5.13
N MET A 65 -13.16 -7.52 6.43
CA MET A 65 -13.89 -6.73 7.44
C MET A 65 -13.36 -5.30 7.54
N HIS A 66 -12.04 -5.13 7.55
CA HIS A 66 -11.38 -3.82 7.59
C HIS A 66 -11.74 -3.00 6.35
N PHE A 67 -11.60 -3.60 5.16
CA PHE A 67 -11.93 -2.97 3.87
C PHE A 67 -13.37 -2.43 3.85
N CYS A 68 -14.33 -3.23 4.33
CA CYS A 68 -15.75 -2.86 4.36
C CYS A 68 -16.12 -1.90 5.50
N SER A 69 -15.24 -1.68 6.48
CA SER A 69 -15.57 -0.93 7.70
C SER A 69 -15.98 0.52 7.41
N ARG A 70 -16.74 1.13 8.35
CA ARG A 70 -17.28 2.50 8.21
C ARG A 70 -16.21 3.56 7.86
N LYS A 71 -15.01 3.42 8.42
CA LYS A 71 -13.89 4.36 8.20
C LYS A 71 -13.13 4.09 6.89
N ALA A 72 -13.28 2.89 6.33
CA ALA A 72 -12.71 2.47 5.06
C ALA A 72 -13.73 2.70 3.93
N MET A 73 -14.13 1.66 3.20
CA MET A 73 -15.07 1.78 2.09
C MET A 73 -16.52 1.96 2.54
N GLY A 74 -16.84 1.71 3.82
CA GLY A 74 -18.17 1.96 4.38
C GLY A 74 -19.29 1.17 3.70
N ILE A 75 -19.09 -0.15 3.57
CA ILE A 75 -20.07 -1.04 2.96
C ILE A 75 -20.98 -1.62 4.06
N ASP A 76 -22.18 -1.05 4.17
CA ASP A 76 -23.20 -1.55 5.08
C ASP A 76 -23.72 -2.92 4.62
N GLY A 77 -23.90 -3.83 5.58
CA GLY A 77 -24.38 -5.20 5.32
C GLY A 77 -23.28 -6.27 5.22
N LEU A 78 -22.01 -5.89 5.05
CA LEU A 78 -20.87 -6.83 5.11
C LEU A 78 -20.31 -6.95 6.54
N GLY A 79 -21.15 -7.44 7.45
CA GLY A 79 -20.73 -7.78 8.81
C GLY A 79 -19.98 -9.11 8.90
N GLU A 80 -19.42 -9.40 10.07
CA GLU A 80 -18.57 -10.58 10.33
C GLU A 80 -19.18 -11.90 9.82
N LYS A 81 -20.43 -12.19 10.18
CA LYS A 81 -21.12 -13.44 9.80
C LYS A 81 -21.35 -13.55 8.30
N ILE A 82 -21.65 -12.43 7.64
CA ILE A 82 -21.90 -12.41 6.20
C ILE A 82 -20.59 -12.59 5.45
N ILE A 83 -19.51 -11.93 5.87
CA ILE A 83 -18.17 -12.12 5.29
C ILE A 83 -17.72 -13.58 5.44
N ASP A 84 -17.90 -14.18 6.62
CA ASP A 84 -17.57 -15.61 6.82
C ASP A 84 -18.32 -16.50 5.83
N GLN A 85 -19.64 -16.31 5.71
CA GLN A 85 -20.48 -17.09 4.82
C GLN A 85 -20.06 -16.93 3.35
N LEU A 86 -19.82 -15.70 2.89
CA LEU A 86 -19.39 -15.42 1.52
C LEU A 86 -18.01 -16.01 1.19
N ILE A 87 -17.10 -16.04 2.16
CA ILE A 87 -15.80 -16.73 2.00
C ILE A 87 -16.02 -18.25 1.90
N GLU A 88 -16.89 -18.82 2.74
CA GLU A 88 -17.15 -20.27 2.78
C GLU A 88 -17.75 -20.81 1.49
N VAL A 89 -18.64 -20.04 0.84
CA VAL A 89 -19.19 -20.38 -0.48
C VAL A 89 -18.31 -19.91 -1.65
N ASN A 90 -17.09 -19.43 -1.37
CA ASN A 90 -16.12 -18.91 -2.35
C ASN A 90 -16.64 -17.75 -3.23
N LEU A 91 -17.62 -16.98 -2.75
CA LEU A 91 -18.10 -15.78 -3.46
C LEU A 91 -17.12 -14.61 -3.31
N ILE A 92 -16.42 -14.50 -2.18
CA ILE A 92 -15.38 -13.48 -1.99
C ILE A 92 -14.08 -14.09 -1.48
N ASN A 93 -12.98 -13.74 -2.14
CA ASN A 93 -11.63 -14.14 -1.74
C ASN A 93 -10.64 -12.96 -1.76
N THR A 94 -10.97 -11.91 -2.49
CA THR A 94 -10.22 -10.66 -2.63
C THR A 94 -11.15 -9.46 -2.45
N PHE A 95 -10.59 -8.26 -2.33
CA PHE A 95 -11.42 -7.03 -2.22
C PHE A 95 -12.25 -6.79 -3.48
N SER A 96 -11.69 -7.04 -4.66
CA SER A 96 -12.39 -6.84 -5.94
C SER A 96 -13.60 -7.78 -6.11
N ASP A 97 -13.58 -8.96 -5.48
CA ASP A 97 -14.70 -9.90 -5.58
C ASP A 97 -15.98 -9.33 -4.96
N ILE A 98 -15.86 -8.45 -3.97
CA ILE A 98 -17.02 -7.77 -3.35
C ILE A 98 -17.83 -7.02 -4.40
N TYR A 99 -17.16 -6.34 -5.32
CA TYR A 99 -17.79 -5.54 -6.37
C TYR A 99 -18.34 -6.38 -7.53
N LYS A 100 -18.06 -7.69 -7.56
CA LYS A 100 -18.52 -8.63 -8.58
C LYS A 100 -19.75 -9.43 -8.13
N ILE A 101 -20.14 -9.33 -6.87
CA ILE A 101 -21.31 -10.04 -6.31
C ILE A 101 -22.57 -9.60 -7.05
N LYS A 102 -23.36 -10.58 -7.49
CA LYS A 102 -24.69 -10.36 -8.08
C LYS A 102 -25.79 -10.65 -7.05
N LYS A 103 -26.91 -9.93 -7.16
CA LYS A 103 -28.09 -10.10 -6.28
C LYS A 103 -28.52 -11.56 -6.15
N ASP A 104 -28.58 -12.29 -7.28
CA ASP A 104 -29.06 -13.68 -7.32
C ASP A 104 -28.12 -14.67 -6.61
N GLN A 105 -26.85 -14.32 -6.43
CA GLN A 105 -25.91 -15.14 -5.66
C GLN A 105 -26.13 -15.00 -4.14
N LEU A 106 -26.79 -13.92 -3.72
CA LEU A 106 -27.07 -13.64 -2.32
C LEU A 106 -28.40 -14.26 -1.87
N THR A 107 -29.43 -14.24 -2.71
CA THR A 107 -30.79 -14.69 -2.35
C THR A 107 -30.87 -16.20 -2.00
N GLY A 108 -29.87 -16.99 -2.38
CA GLY A 108 -29.75 -18.40 -1.98
C GLY A 108 -29.04 -18.63 -0.63
N LEU A 109 -28.58 -17.58 0.04
CA LEU A 109 -27.82 -17.68 1.29
C LEU A 109 -28.72 -17.44 2.51
N GLU A 110 -28.44 -18.17 3.60
CA GLU A 110 -29.05 -17.90 4.90
C GLU A 110 -28.85 -16.42 5.26
N ARG A 111 -29.89 -15.76 5.81
CA ARG A 111 -29.93 -14.33 6.20
C ARG A 111 -30.06 -13.32 5.06
N PHE A 112 -30.14 -13.76 3.80
CA PHE A 112 -30.43 -12.88 2.67
C PHE A 112 -31.86 -13.03 2.17
N ALA A 113 -32.74 -12.16 2.66
CA ALA A 113 -34.00 -11.86 1.98
C ALA A 113 -33.74 -10.94 0.77
N GLU A 114 -34.67 -10.92 -0.20
CA GLU A 114 -34.53 -10.14 -1.43
C GLU A 114 -34.15 -8.67 -1.18
N LYS A 115 -34.85 -8.01 -0.24
CA LYS A 115 -34.56 -6.62 0.15
C LYS A 115 -33.18 -6.43 0.77
N SER A 116 -32.69 -7.39 1.55
CA SER A 116 -31.35 -7.30 2.15
C SER A 116 -30.24 -7.50 1.11
N ALA A 117 -30.46 -8.37 0.12
CA ALA A 117 -29.55 -8.52 -1.01
C ALA A 117 -29.48 -7.22 -1.84
N GLU A 118 -30.63 -6.61 -2.15
CA GLU A 118 -30.67 -5.31 -2.83
C GLU A 118 -29.96 -4.20 -2.06
N ASN A 119 -30.18 -4.12 -0.75
CA ASN A 119 -29.53 -3.11 0.09
C ASN A 119 -28.01 -3.29 0.10
N LEU A 120 -27.52 -4.53 0.15
CA LEU A 120 -26.09 -4.80 0.08
C LEU A 120 -25.50 -4.39 -1.28
N ILE A 121 -26.12 -4.78 -2.40
CA ILE A 121 -25.66 -4.37 -3.73
C ILE A 121 -25.64 -2.84 -3.86
N LYS A 122 -26.69 -2.16 -3.40
CA LYS A 122 -26.73 -0.68 -3.36
C LYS A 122 -25.60 -0.09 -2.52
N SER A 123 -25.28 -0.70 -1.37
CA SER A 123 -24.17 -0.22 -0.53
C SER A 123 -22.81 -0.45 -1.17
N ILE A 124 -22.62 -1.57 -1.87
CA ILE A 124 -21.40 -1.87 -2.62
C ILE A 124 -21.21 -0.83 -3.74
N GLU A 125 -22.24 -0.59 -4.55
CA GLU A 125 -22.19 0.42 -5.61
C GLU A 125 -21.94 1.83 -5.06
N LYS A 126 -22.62 2.21 -3.97
CA LYS A 126 -22.39 3.49 -3.30
C LYS A 126 -20.95 3.66 -2.83
N SER A 127 -20.32 2.59 -2.34
CA SER A 127 -18.94 2.63 -1.83
C SER A 127 -17.90 2.91 -2.90
N LYS A 128 -18.23 2.71 -4.19
CA LYS A 128 -17.30 3.01 -5.30
C LYS A 128 -16.91 4.48 -5.34
N LYS A 129 -17.81 5.39 -4.95
CA LYS A 129 -17.45 6.80 -4.75
C LYS A 129 -16.91 7.00 -3.34
N THR A 130 -15.61 7.21 -3.22
CA THR A 130 -14.89 7.35 -1.94
C THR A 130 -13.91 8.53 -1.98
N THR A 131 -13.01 8.63 -1.01
CA THR A 131 -11.84 9.53 -1.05
C THR A 131 -10.56 8.71 -1.13
N LEU A 132 -9.48 9.26 -1.71
CA LEU A 132 -8.19 8.57 -1.82
C LEU A 132 -7.68 8.13 -0.44
N GLY A 133 -7.81 8.98 0.60
CA GLY A 133 -7.41 8.62 1.97
C GLY A 133 -8.18 7.42 2.54
N LYS A 134 -9.51 7.36 2.32
CA LYS A 134 -10.31 6.19 2.71
C LYS A 134 -9.94 4.95 1.92
N PHE A 135 -9.65 5.10 0.63
CA PHE A 135 -9.21 4.00 -0.21
C PHE A 135 -7.87 3.44 0.30
N ILE A 136 -6.86 4.28 0.54
CA ILE A 136 -5.55 3.87 1.11
C ILE A 136 -5.75 3.18 2.46
N TYR A 137 -6.56 3.77 3.34
CA TYR A 137 -6.87 3.18 4.64
C TYR A 137 -7.50 1.80 4.49
N SER A 138 -8.41 1.61 3.53
CA SER A 138 -9.10 0.33 3.27
C SER A 138 -8.15 -0.81 2.86
N LEU A 139 -7.00 -0.49 2.28
CA LEU A 139 -5.99 -1.47 1.86
C LEU A 139 -5.33 -2.19 3.06
N GLY A 140 -5.46 -1.65 4.27
CA GLY A 140 -4.94 -2.27 5.49
C GLY A 140 -3.42 -2.33 5.52
N ILE A 141 -2.75 -1.31 4.97
CA ILE A 141 -1.29 -1.23 4.98
C ILE A 141 -0.81 -1.10 6.42
N ARG A 142 0.19 -1.90 6.77
CA ARG A 142 0.69 -1.99 8.14
C ARG A 142 1.18 -0.63 8.65
N ASN A 143 0.86 -0.33 9.91
CA ASN A 143 1.23 0.90 10.62
C ASN A 143 0.59 2.18 10.07
N ILE A 144 -0.36 2.08 9.13
CA ILE A 144 -1.06 3.22 8.58
C ILE A 144 -2.47 3.27 9.16
N GLY A 145 -2.78 4.38 9.84
CA GLY A 145 -4.11 4.69 10.35
C GLY A 145 -4.91 5.57 9.40
N GLU A 146 -6.11 5.96 9.84
CA GLU A 146 -7.00 6.85 9.08
C GLU A 146 -6.34 8.21 8.80
N ALA A 147 -5.74 8.84 9.82
CA ALA A 147 -5.06 10.13 9.70
C ALA A 147 -3.90 10.06 8.69
N THR A 148 -2.95 9.15 8.93
CA THR A 148 -1.81 8.94 8.03
C THR A 148 -2.24 8.65 6.58
N SER A 149 -3.33 7.91 6.36
CA SER A 149 -3.84 7.66 5.01
C SER A 149 -4.35 8.95 4.34
N ALA A 150 -4.98 9.85 5.10
CA ALA A 150 -5.41 11.15 4.60
C ALA A 150 -4.22 12.06 4.30
N ASP A 151 -3.17 12.04 5.13
CA ASP A 151 -1.96 12.85 4.92
C ASP A 151 -1.20 12.39 3.67
N ILE A 152 -1.06 11.07 3.47
CA ILE A 152 -0.49 10.50 2.24
C ILE A 152 -1.31 10.93 1.02
N ALA A 153 -2.63 10.80 1.08
CA ALA A 153 -3.50 11.19 -0.03
C ALA A 153 -3.36 12.67 -0.39
N LYS A 154 -3.32 13.55 0.62
CA LYS A 154 -3.17 14.99 0.45
C LYS A 154 -1.78 15.37 -0.09
N HIS A 155 -0.74 14.67 0.36
CA HIS A 155 0.63 14.96 -0.07
C HIS A 155 0.83 14.59 -1.55
N PHE A 156 0.44 13.37 -1.94
CA PHE A 156 0.78 12.83 -3.27
C PHE A 156 -0.33 12.98 -4.33
N GLY A 157 -1.58 13.24 -3.93
CA GLY A 157 -2.70 13.55 -4.83
C GLY A 157 -3.30 12.37 -5.61
N SER A 158 -2.50 11.38 -5.99
CA SER A 158 -2.94 10.22 -6.78
C SER A 158 -2.37 8.90 -6.25
N ILE A 159 -3.07 7.79 -6.52
CA ILE A 159 -2.59 6.46 -6.14
C ILE A 159 -1.32 6.07 -6.89
N ASP A 160 -1.20 6.46 -8.15
CA ASP A 160 -0.04 6.18 -8.98
C ASP A 160 1.21 6.91 -8.45
N ASN A 161 1.07 8.19 -8.08
CA ASN A 161 2.16 8.96 -7.48
C ASN A 161 2.66 8.30 -6.20
N ILE A 162 1.76 7.78 -5.35
CA ILE A 162 2.12 7.09 -4.11
C ILE A 162 2.90 5.80 -4.37
N ILE A 163 2.48 5.01 -5.38
CA ILE A 163 3.11 3.73 -5.71
C ILE A 163 4.58 3.90 -6.13
N GLU A 164 4.94 5.04 -6.70
CA GLU A 164 6.27 5.32 -7.24
C GLU A 164 7.26 5.90 -6.21
N GLN A 165 6.79 6.29 -5.02
CA GLN A 165 7.64 6.91 -4.01
C GLN A 165 8.64 5.94 -3.39
N ASP A 166 9.82 6.46 -3.05
CA ASP A 166 10.77 5.76 -2.20
C ASP A 166 10.57 6.08 -0.71
N GLU A 167 11.32 5.40 0.15
CA GLU A 167 11.19 5.56 1.61
C GLU A 167 11.56 6.98 2.08
N ASP A 168 12.44 7.69 1.36
CA ASP A 168 12.88 9.04 1.75
C ASP A 168 11.81 10.09 1.40
N SER A 169 11.18 9.98 0.23
CA SER A 169 10.03 10.82 -0.14
C SER A 169 8.83 10.58 0.77
N LEU A 170 8.55 9.32 1.13
CA LEU A 170 7.46 8.99 2.05
C LEU A 170 7.63 9.62 3.44
N GLN A 171 8.88 9.80 3.90
CA GLN A 171 9.19 10.46 5.17
C GLN A 171 9.02 11.99 5.14
N GLN A 172 8.76 12.60 3.97
CA GLN A 172 8.42 14.02 3.87
C GLN A 172 6.95 14.31 4.23
N VAL A 173 6.13 13.26 4.36
CA VAL A 173 4.75 13.38 4.84
C VAL A 173 4.78 13.49 6.36
N ASP A 174 3.99 14.42 6.91
CA ASP A 174 3.81 14.58 8.35
C ASP A 174 3.44 13.24 9.01
N ASP A 175 4.02 12.99 10.20
CA ASP A 175 3.84 11.77 11.00
C ASP A 175 4.31 10.45 10.35
N ILE A 176 5.03 10.48 9.21
CA ILE A 176 5.63 9.29 8.60
C ILE A 176 7.11 9.16 8.98
N GLY A 177 7.38 8.27 9.94
CA GLY A 177 8.75 7.84 10.27
C GLY A 177 9.24 6.64 9.44
N PRO A 178 10.52 6.22 9.62
CA PRO A 178 11.15 5.14 8.85
C PRO A 178 10.37 3.81 8.87
N THR A 179 9.76 3.46 10.00
CA THR A 179 8.97 2.22 10.15
C THR A 179 7.71 2.23 9.28
N VAL A 180 7.05 3.38 9.16
CA VAL A 180 5.83 3.55 8.35
C VAL A 180 6.21 3.59 6.87
N ALA A 181 7.22 4.39 6.51
CA ALA A 181 7.75 4.46 5.14
C ALA A 181 8.16 3.08 4.60
N LYS A 182 8.90 2.30 5.39
CA LYS A 182 9.26 0.91 5.04
C LYS A 182 8.03 0.00 4.89
N SER A 183 6.98 0.22 5.68
CA SER A 183 5.74 -0.57 5.57
C SER A 183 4.99 -0.26 4.28
N ILE A 184 4.95 1.01 3.89
CA ILE A 184 4.39 1.49 2.62
C ILE A 184 5.19 0.94 1.44
N GLY A 185 6.51 1.15 1.43
CA GLY A 185 7.40 0.67 0.37
C GLY A 185 7.32 -0.85 0.20
N LYS A 186 7.31 -1.61 1.31
CA LYS A 186 7.11 -3.07 1.27
C LYS A 186 5.74 -3.44 0.67
N TYR A 187 4.68 -2.72 1.00
CA TYR A 187 3.35 -2.99 0.47
C TYR A 187 3.29 -2.76 -1.04
N PHE A 188 3.78 -1.63 -1.54
CA PHE A 188 3.75 -1.31 -2.96
C PHE A 188 4.80 -2.07 -3.78
N SER A 189 5.91 -2.52 -3.19
CA SER A 189 6.85 -3.41 -3.87
C SER A 189 6.26 -4.80 -4.22
N ASN A 190 5.13 -5.18 -3.61
CA ASN A 190 4.48 -6.45 -3.84
C ASN A 190 3.52 -6.38 -5.05
N GLU A 191 3.86 -7.09 -6.12
CA GLU A 191 3.07 -7.15 -7.35
C GLU A 191 1.64 -7.67 -7.16
N ARG A 192 1.35 -8.52 -6.15
CA ARG A 192 -0.04 -8.90 -5.84
C ARG A 192 -0.86 -7.71 -5.35
N ASN A 193 -0.28 -6.86 -4.51
CA ASN A 193 -0.96 -5.69 -3.96
C ASN A 193 -1.25 -4.66 -5.05
N LYS A 194 -0.26 -4.39 -5.93
CA LYS A 194 -0.45 -3.53 -7.11
C LYS A 194 -1.58 -4.03 -8.01
N LYS A 195 -1.58 -5.31 -8.37
CA LYS A 195 -2.64 -5.93 -9.17
C LYS A 195 -4.02 -5.80 -8.51
N GLN A 196 -4.07 -5.92 -7.18
CA GLN A 196 -5.31 -5.75 -6.44
C GLN A 196 -5.83 -4.31 -6.51
N ILE A 197 -4.95 -3.31 -6.40
CA ILE A 197 -5.32 -1.89 -6.57
C ILE A 197 -5.86 -1.64 -7.96
N ILE A 198 -5.16 -2.09 -9.01
CA ILE A 198 -5.61 -1.95 -10.40
C ILE A 198 -6.98 -2.59 -10.58
N SER A 199 -7.15 -3.83 -10.11
CA SER A 199 -8.43 -4.52 -10.20
C SER A 199 -9.56 -3.79 -9.48
N LEU A 200 -9.29 -3.15 -8.35
CA LEU A 200 -10.27 -2.35 -7.60
C LEU A 200 -10.68 -1.08 -8.37
N VAL A 201 -9.73 -0.38 -8.97
CA VAL A 201 -10.02 0.78 -9.83
C VAL A 201 -10.83 0.36 -11.06
N GLU A 202 -10.51 -0.78 -11.67
CA GLU A 202 -11.28 -1.37 -12.78
C GLU A 202 -12.72 -1.76 -12.41
N GLN A 203 -13.03 -1.96 -11.12
CA GLN A 203 -14.42 -2.15 -10.66
C GLN A 203 -15.22 -0.83 -10.61
N GLY A 204 -14.60 0.29 -10.95
CA GLY A 204 -15.21 1.62 -10.99
C GLY A 204 -15.12 2.38 -9.68
N ILE A 205 -14.15 2.05 -8.81
CA ILE A 205 -13.87 2.87 -7.63
C ILE A 205 -13.23 4.18 -8.06
N VAL A 206 -13.79 5.28 -7.57
CA VAL A 206 -13.39 6.65 -7.92
C VAL A 206 -13.35 7.54 -6.68
N TRP A 207 -12.55 8.58 -6.77
CA TRP A 207 -12.48 9.67 -5.81
C TRP A 207 -12.26 10.98 -6.56
N ASP A 208 -12.58 12.10 -5.92
CA ASP A 208 -12.35 13.41 -6.50
C ASP A 208 -10.84 13.67 -6.63
N GLU A 209 -10.43 14.41 -7.66
CA GLU A 209 -9.04 14.81 -7.85
C GLU A 209 -8.56 15.67 -6.68
N ILE A 210 -7.32 15.43 -6.24
CA ILE A 210 -6.70 16.11 -5.12
C ILE A 210 -5.47 16.84 -5.65
N GLU A 211 -5.42 18.14 -5.46
CA GLU A 211 -4.21 18.92 -5.73
C GLU A 211 -3.12 18.49 -4.72
N SER A 212 -2.02 17.96 -5.24
CA SER A 212 -0.91 17.47 -4.44
C SER A 212 -0.20 18.62 -3.73
N LEU A 213 0.05 18.47 -2.42
CA LEU A 213 0.94 19.39 -1.70
C LEU A 213 2.41 19.22 -2.11
N ASP A 214 2.76 18.07 -2.67
CA ASP A 214 4.05 17.91 -3.31
C ASP A 214 4.10 18.81 -4.56
N ARG A 215 4.88 19.88 -4.46
CA ARG A 215 5.14 20.82 -5.57
C ARG A 215 5.81 20.14 -6.76
N HIS A 216 6.36 18.94 -6.55
CA HIS A 216 6.96 18.12 -7.59
C HIS A 216 5.98 17.16 -8.23
N ALA A 217 4.79 16.90 -7.67
CA ALA A 217 3.87 15.91 -8.21
C ALA A 217 3.26 16.29 -9.57
N ASN A 218 3.21 17.58 -9.89
CA ASN A 218 2.88 18.09 -11.24
C ASN A 218 4.11 18.25 -12.15
N SER A 219 5.31 17.93 -11.66
CA SER A 219 6.51 17.97 -12.49
C SER A 219 6.52 16.80 -13.46
N LYS A 220 6.83 17.06 -14.74
CA LYS A 220 7.09 16.03 -15.75
C LYS A 220 8.20 15.05 -15.33
N LEU A 221 9.02 15.42 -14.34
CA LEU A 221 10.14 14.61 -13.85
C LEU A 221 9.78 13.73 -12.66
N ASN A 222 8.59 13.86 -12.07
CA ASN A 222 8.20 13.08 -10.90
C ASN A 222 8.20 11.58 -11.22
N GLY A 223 8.78 10.77 -10.33
CA GLY A 223 8.85 9.31 -10.48
C GLY A 223 9.81 8.81 -11.57
N LEU A 224 10.27 9.68 -12.46
CA LEU A 224 11.19 9.33 -13.54
C LEU A 224 12.60 9.06 -13.01
N THR A 225 13.25 8.05 -13.58
CA THR A 225 14.62 7.67 -13.21
C THR A 225 15.61 8.13 -14.26
N PHE A 226 16.58 8.95 -13.85
CA PHE A 226 17.61 9.55 -14.69
C PHE A 226 18.99 8.93 -14.40
N VAL A 227 19.80 8.80 -15.44
CA VAL A 227 21.24 8.54 -15.33
C VAL A 227 21.98 9.69 -15.98
N LEU A 228 22.96 10.25 -15.28
CA LEU A 228 23.84 11.29 -15.81
C LEU A 228 25.14 10.66 -16.31
N THR A 229 25.57 10.99 -17.53
CA THR A 229 26.85 10.54 -18.08
C THR A 229 27.54 11.64 -18.88
N GLY A 230 28.87 11.61 -18.93
CA GLY A 230 29.66 12.67 -19.57
C GLY A 230 29.73 13.96 -18.74
N THR A 231 30.35 14.98 -19.35
CA THR A 231 30.47 16.34 -18.81
C THR A 231 29.37 17.21 -19.42
N LEU A 232 28.54 17.81 -18.56
CA LEU A 232 27.49 18.74 -18.96
C LEU A 232 28.13 20.13 -19.19
N LYS A 233 27.69 20.84 -20.22
CA LYS A 233 28.20 22.14 -20.70
C LYS A 233 27.88 23.29 -19.76
N SER A 234 26.67 23.32 -19.21
CA SER A 234 26.15 24.46 -18.44
C SER A 234 25.93 24.15 -16.97
N LEU A 235 25.55 22.92 -16.63
CA LEU A 235 25.30 22.48 -15.26
C LEU A 235 26.43 21.63 -14.71
N LYS A 236 26.80 21.83 -13.44
CA LYS A 236 27.61 20.83 -12.74
C LYS A 236 26.76 19.59 -12.50
N ARG A 237 27.41 18.41 -12.45
CA ARG A 237 26.73 17.14 -12.21
C ARG A 237 25.88 17.14 -10.92
N GLU A 238 26.37 17.78 -9.86
CA GLU A 238 25.62 17.94 -8.61
C GLU A 238 24.43 18.91 -8.74
N GLU A 239 24.53 19.94 -9.57
CA GLU A 239 23.44 20.88 -9.84
C GLU A 239 22.35 20.20 -10.66
N ALA A 240 22.71 19.46 -11.72
CA ALA A 240 21.77 18.66 -12.50
C ALA A 240 21.07 17.59 -11.64
N LYS A 241 21.82 16.95 -10.74
CA LYS A 241 21.25 16.00 -9.78
C LYS A 241 20.25 16.67 -8.86
N SER A 242 20.61 17.84 -8.32
CA SER A 242 19.73 18.62 -7.44
C SER A 242 18.47 19.08 -8.18
N LEU A 243 18.59 19.52 -9.44
CA LEU A 243 17.46 19.88 -10.30
C LEU A 243 16.50 18.71 -10.52
N ILE A 244 17.02 17.52 -10.85
CA ILE A 244 16.18 16.32 -11.03
C ILE A 244 15.46 15.97 -9.73
N GLN A 245 16.17 15.99 -8.61
CA GLN A 245 15.60 15.68 -7.29
C GLN A 245 14.57 16.74 -6.86
N ASN A 246 14.83 18.02 -7.11
CA ASN A 246 13.92 19.16 -6.91
C ASN A 246 12.77 19.19 -7.93
N CYS A 247 12.65 18.19 -8.80
CA CYS A 247 11.52 18.02 -9.68
C CYS A 247 10.88 16.63 -9.47
N GLY A 248 11.20 15.94 -8.35
CA GLY A 248 10.63 14.63 -7.99
C GLY A 248 11.24 13.44 -8.74
N GLY A 249 12.28 13.65 -9.54
CA GLY A 249 12.99 12.60 -10.27
C GLY A 249 14.09 11.93 -9.45
N LYS A 250 14.43 10.70 -9.82
CA LYS A 250 15.46 9.88 -9.15
C LYS A 250 16.72 9.79 -10.00
N VAL A 251 17.90 10.02 -9.41
CA VAL A 251 19.18 9.85 -10.11
C VAL A 251 19.87 8.57 -9.68
N VAL A 252 20.12 7.66 -10.63
CA VAL A 252 20.79 6.37 -10.39
C VAL A 252 22.15 6.30 -11.09
N GLY A 253 23.07 5.52 -10.53
CA GLY A 253 24.45 5.44 -11.01
C GLY A 253 24.65 4.61 -12.28
N SER A 254 23.69 3.76 -12.63
CA SER A 254 23.80 2.76 -13.70
C SER A 254 22.53 2.68 -14.53
N VAL A 255 22.67 2.45 -15.84
CA VAL A 255 21.54 2.32 -16.75
C VAL A 255 20.91 0.93 -16.60
N SER A 256 19.59 0.89 -16.49
CA SER A 256 18.79 -0.34 -16.42
C SER A 256 17.55 -0.21 -17.30
N LYS A 257 16.80 -1.30 -17.51
CA LYS A 257 15.49 -1.26 -18.19
C LYS A 257 14.44 -0.38 -17.49
N LYS A 258 14.67 -0.01 -16.21
CA LYS A 258 13.80 0.87 -15.42
C LYS A 258 14.22 2.34 -15.51
N THR A 259 15.34 2.64 -16.15
CA THR A 259 15.79 4.02 -16.35
C THR A 259 14.89 4.67 -17.39
N SER A 260 14.29 5.82 -17.06
CA SER A 260 13.46 6.59 -17.96
C SER A 260 14.31 7.35 -18.97
N TYR A 261 15.35 8.04 -18.48
CA TYR A 261 16.20 8.91 -19.31
C TYR A 261 17.69 8.76 -18.98
N LEU A 262 18.53 8.76 -20.01
CA LEU A 262 19.97 9.00 -19.90
C LEU A 262 20.25 10.43 -20.38
N VAL A 263 20.73 11.31 -19.48
CA VAL A 263 21.24 12.63 -19.87
C VAL A 263 22.70 12.47 -20.28
N ALA A 264 22.98 12.66 -21.57
CA ALA A 264 24.30 12.49 -22.15
C ALA A 264 24.98 13.84 -22.42
N GLY A 265 26.05 14.11 -21.67
CA GLY A 265 26.98 15.21 -21.92
C GLY A 265 28.14 14.80 -22.85
N GLU A 266 29.13 15.68 -22.97
CA GLU A 266 30.36 15.40 -23.72
C GLU A 266 31.11 14.21 -23.10
N GLU A 267 31.73 13.37 -23.94
CA GLU A 267 32.39 12.12 -23.52
C GLU A 267 31.47 11.08 -22.83
N ALA A 268 30.22 10.97 -23.28
CA ALA A 268 29.30 9.93 -22.85
C ALA A 268 29.82 8.52 -23.23
N GLY A 269 30.61 7.91 -22.36
CA GLY A 269 31.27 6.61 -22.57
C GLY A 269 30.34 5.39 -22.49
N SER A 270 30.77 4.34 -21.80
CA SER A 270 30.11 3.01 -21.78
C SER A 270 28.63 3.00 -21.36
N LYS A 271 28.15 4.03 -20.64
CA LYS A 271 26.74 4.15 -20.25
C LYS A 271 25.82 4.52 -21.41
N LEU A 272 26.31 5.24 -22.42
CA LEU A 272 25.55 5.57 -23.62
C LEU A 272 25.24 4.30 -24.42
N ASN A 273 26.26 3.47 -24.62
CA ASN A 273 26.11 2.17 -25.30
C ASN A 273 25.13 1.25 -24.57
N ASN A 274 25.17 1.24 -23.23
CA ASN A 274 24.24 0.47 -22.41
C ASN A 274 22.80 0.99 -22.49
N ALA A 275 22.59 2.30 -22.58
CA ALA A 275 21.25 2.88 -22.76
C ALA A 275 20.65 2.51 -24.12
N ILE A 276 21.45 2.60 -25.19
CA ILE A 276 21.04 2.18 -26.55
C ILE A 276 20.69 0.68 -26.55
N ALA A 277 21.52 -0.17 -25.95
CA ALA A 277 21.27 -1.62 -25.89
C ALA A 277 20.02 -1.99 -25.09
N LEU A 278 19.65 -1.18 -24.09
CA LEU A 278 18.47 -1.39 -23.25
C LEU A 278 17.23 -0.61 -23.74
N ASN A 279 17.34 0.09 -24.88
CA ASN A 279 16.30 0.93 -25.47
C ASN A 279 15.77 2.02 -24.51
N VAL A 280 16.68 2.60 -23.72
CA VAL A 280 16.40 3.72 -22.80
C VAL A 280 16.54 5.03 -23.57
N GLN A 281 15.63 5.98 -23.32
CA GLN A 281 15.64 7.26 -24.01
C GLN A 281 16.88 8.09 -23.63
N VAL A 282 17.66 8.50 -24.62
CA VAL A 282 18.84 9.37 -24.43
C VAL A 282 18.45 10.79 -24.78
N ILE A 283 18.73 11.73 -23.87
CA ILE A 283 18.46 13.15 -24.04
C ILE A 283 19.73 13.97 -23.81
N SER A 284 19.82 15.09 -24.50
CA SER A 284 20.85 16.11 -24.31
C SER A 284 20.59 16.95 -23.05
N GLU A 285 21.59 17.72 -22.63
CA GLU A 285 21.46 18.67 -21.53
C GLU A 285 20.38 19.74 -21.80
N ASP A 286 20.29 20.26 -23.03
CA ASP A 286 19.30 21.27 -23.40
C ASP A 286 17.87 20.72 -23.33
N GLU A 287 17.67 19.48 -23.78
CA GLU A 287 16.39 18.76 -23.66
C GLU A 287 16.04 18.50 -22.19
N PHE A 288 17.02 18.15 -21.37
CA PHE A 288 16.84 18.00 -19.92
C PHE A 288 16.41 19.32 -19.27
N ILE A 289 17.07 20.44 -19.59
CA ILE A 289 16.69 21.76 -19.06
C ILE A 289 15.27 22.14 -19.49
N ASN A 290 14.89 21.86 -20.74
CA ASN A 290 13.53 22.14 -21.20
C ASN A 290 12.46 21.31 -20.46
N LEU A 291 12.76 20.04 -20.16
CA LEU A 291 11.88 19.20 -19.34
C LEU A 291 11.66 19.79 -17.93
N THR A 292 12.67 20.46 -17.37
CA THR A 292 12.57 21.12 -16.05
C THR A 292 11.90 22.50 -16.07
N LYS A 293 11.75 23.13 -17.25
CA LYS A 293 11.15 24.47 -17.40
C LYS A 293 9.66 24.45 -17.70
N ASP A 294 9.15 23.39 -18.33
CA ASP A 294 7.72 23.20 -18.62
C ASP A 294 6.87 22.86 -17.36
N THR A 295 7.37 23.15 -16.17
CA THR A 295 6.80 22.76 -14.88
C THR A 295 6.60 23.93 -13.90
N GLU A 296 6.73 25.17 -14.38
CA GLU A 296 6.21 26.39 -13.73
C GLU A 296 4.77 26.68 -14.18
#